data_AF-A0A6J7RXT3-F1
#
_entry.id   AF-A0A6J7RXT3-F1
#
_cell.length_a   1.000
_cell.length_b   1.000
_cell.length_c   1.000
_cell.angle_alpha   90.00
_cell.angle_beta   90.00
_cell.angle_gamma   90.00
#
_symmetry.space_group_name_H-M   'P 1'
#
loop_
_entity.id
_entity.type
_entity.pdbx_description
1 polymer ?
#
loop_
_entity_poly.entity_id
_entity_poly.type
_entity_poly.pdbx_seq_one_letter_code
_entity_poly.pdbx_strand_id
1 'polypeptide(L)' 'MKDTALAELTTEIDFKLDYFAIVNPKSLLEVDQSHFGAVQLLLAGWVGSVRLIDNLAAVIEPEGRGK' A
#
# COMPACT_ATOMS: atom_id res chain seq x y z
N MET A 1 0.56 4.65 -7.97
CA MET A 1 1.05 4.36 -6.60
C MET A 1 0.78 2.92 -6.18
N LYS A 2 -0.48 2.47 -6.12
CA LYS A 2 -0.83 1.06 -5.79
C LYS A 2 -0.12 0.07 -6.74
N ASP A 3 -0.16 0.35 -8.04
CA ASP A 3 0.43 -0.52 -9.08
C ASP A 3 1.96 -0.55 -9.05
N THR A 4 2.62 0.56 -8.69
CA THR A 4 4.08 0.65 -8.60
C THR A 4 4.63 -0.12 -7.41
N ALA A 5 4.00 0.04 -6.23
CA ALA A 5 4.38 -0.70 -5.03
C ALA A 5 4.12 -2.20 -5.19
N LEU A 6 3.02 -2.56 -5.85
CA LEU A 6 2.71 -3.95 -6.17
C LEU A 6 3.74 -4.55 -7.13
N ALA A 7 4.12 -3.82 -8.18
CA ALA A 7 5.14 -4.25 -9.13
C ALA A 7 6.49 -4.54 -8.44
N GLU A 8 6.94 -3.66 -7.56
CA GLU A 8 8.20 -3.84 -6.81
C GLU A 8 8.15 -5.09 -5.91
N LEU A 9 7.07 -5.26 -5.14
CA LEU A 9 6.88 -6.43 -4.28
C LEU A 9 6.82 -7.75 -5.08
N THR A 10 6.31 -7.73 -6.30
CA THR A 10 6.26 -8.94 -7.17
C THR A 10 7.60 -9.30 -7.80
N THR A 11 8.61 -8.42 -7.73
CA THR A 11 9.95 -8.73 -8.24
C THR A 11 10.82 -9.49 -7.23
N GLU A 12 10.38 -9.58 -5.97
CA GLU A 12 11.14 -10.29 -4.95
C GLU A 12 10.88 -11.80 -4.96
N ILE A 13 11.92 -12.55 -5.31
CA ILE A 13 11.86 -13.98 -5.66
C ILE A 13 11.25 -14.87 -4.56
N ASP A 14 11.38 -14.48 -3.29
CA ASP A 14 10.90 -15.27 -2.14
C ASP A 14 9.72 -14.63 -1.39
N PHE A 15 9.18 -13.51 -1.87
CA PHE A 15 8.05 -12.84 -1.25
C PHE A 15 6.74 -13.17 -1.95
N LYS A 16 5.84 -13.86 -1.25
CA LYS A 16 4.48 -14.10 -1.72
C LYS A 16 3.52 -13.10 -1.06
N LEU A 17 3.01 -12.16 -1.84
CA LEU A 17 1.99 -11.23 -1.36
C LEU A 17 0.72 -11.96 -0.92
N ASP A 18 0.21 -11.60 0.27
CA ASP A 18 -1.02 -12.13 0.87
C ASP A 18 -2.13 -11.08 0.86
N TYR A 19 -1.78 -9.84 1.20
CA TYR A 19 -2.72 -8.74 1.31
C TYR A 19 -2.04 -7.40 1.03
N PHE A 20 -2.69 -6.54 0.26
CA PHE A 20 -2.26 -5.16 0.05
C PHE A 20 -3.47 -4.23 -0.09
N ALA A 21 -3.51 -3.18 0.73
CA ALA A 21 -4.58 -2.19 0.69
C ALA A 21 -4.05 -0.78 0.96
N ILE A 22 -4.74 0.20 0.38
CA ILE A 22 -4.56 1.62 0.69
C ILE A 22 -5.87 2.06 1.33
N VAL A 23 -5.83 2.48 2.59
CA VAL A 23 -7.02 2.74 3.38
C VAL A 23 -7.01 4.14 4.00
N ASN A 24 -8.19 4.63 4.35
CA ASN A 24 -8.31 5.80 5.20
C ASN A 24 -7.83 5.42 6.61
N PRO A 25 -6.92 6.17 7.25
CA PRO A 25 -6.31 5.78 8.52
C PRO A 25 -7.30 5.79 9.69
N LYS A 26 -8.45 6.46 9.57
CA LYS A 26 -9.47 6.52 10.63
C LYS A 26 -10.49 5.39 10.51
N SER A 27 -10.97 5.10 9.30
CA SER A 27 -12.01 4.09 9.09
C SER A 27 -11.46 2.71 8.74
N LEU A 28 -10.20 2.63 8.29
CA LEU A 28 -9.56 1.44 7.73
C LEU A 28 -10.30 0.84 6.51
N LEU A 29 -11.16 1.62 5.87
CA LEU A 29 -11.79 1.26 4.61
C LEU A 29 -10.89 1.65 3.44
N GLU A 30 -10.88 0.84 2.38
CA GLU A 30 -10.16 1.17 1.15
C GLU A 30 -10.63 2.51 0.59
N VAL A 31 -9.67 3.29 0.11
CA VAL A 31 -9.94 4.56 -0.57
C VAL A 31 -10.08 4.34 -2.07
N ASP A 32 -10.94 5.10 -2.72
CA ASP A 32 -11.03 5.11 -4.18
C ASP A 32 -9.94 5.98 -4.82
N GLN A 33 -9.88 5.97 -6.15
CA GLN A 33 -8.87 6.72 -6.92
C GLN A 33 -9.01 8.25 -6.82
N SER A 34 -10.15 8.75 -6.34
CA SER A 34 -10.41 10.18 -6.15
C SER A 34 -10.04 10.69 -4.77
N HIS A 35 -9.61 9.81 -3.85
CA HIS A 35 -9.22 10.19 -2.50
C HIS A 35 -7.92 11.01 -2.48
N PHE A 36 -7.99 12.14 -1.80
CA PHE A 36 -6.82 12.99 -1.49
C PHE A 36 -6.65 13.14 0.01
N GLY A 37 -5.40 13.29 0.44
CA GLY A 37 -5.05 13.45 1.84
C GLY A 37 -4.45 12.18 2.44
N ALA A 38 -4.52 12.09 3.78
CA ALA A 38 -3.85 11.02 4.53
C ALA A 38 -4.41 9.64 4.19
N VAL A 39 -3.50 8.68 4.03
CA VAL A 39 -3.77 7.26 3.81
C VAL A 39 -2.83 6.41 4.64
N GLN A 40 -3.23 5.15 4.85
CA GLN A 40 -2.37 4.10 5.36
C GLN A 40 -2.24 3.02 4.28
N LEU A 41 -1.02 2.69 3.90
CA LEU A 41 -0.72 1.48 3.14
C LEU A 41 -0.57 0.34 4.13
N LEU A 42 -1.24 -0.78 3.85
CA LEU A 42 -1.22 -2.01 4.63
C LEU A 42 -0.70 -3.12 3.75
N LEU A 43 0.27 -3.88 4.25
CA LEU A 43 0.91 -4.98 3.54
C LEU A 43 0.98 -6.20 4.45
N ALA A 44 0.66 -7.37 3.90
CA ALA A 44 1.06 -8.64 4.47
C ALA A 44 1.53 -9.58 3.36
N GLY A 45 2.51 -10.42 3.69
CA GLY A 45 2.99 -11.44 2.78
C GLY A 45 3.82 -12.49 3.49
N TRP A 46 4.20 -13.51 2.74
CA TRP A 46 4.90 -14.68 3.24
C TRP A 46 6.33 -14.72 2.70
N VAL A 47 7.27 -15.03 3.58
CA VAL A 47 8.63 -15.44 3.25
C VAL A 47 8.81 -16.86 3.79
N GLY A 48 8.78 -17.84 2.90
CA GLY A 48 8.70 -19.25 3.28
C GLY A 48 7.44 -19.55 4.12
N SER A 49 7.61 -19.89 5.40
CA SER A 49 6.52 -20.19 6.34
C SER A 49 6.20 -19.04 7.31
N VAL A 50 6.90 -17.91 7.20
CA VAL A 50 6.72 -16.75 8.08
C VAL A 50 5.87 -15.70 7.40
N ARG A 51 4.82 -15.24 8.09
CA ARG A 51 3.98 -14.12 7.65
C ARG A 51 4.49 -12.82 8.24
N LEU A 52 4.86 -11.88 7.36
CA LEU A 52 5.26 -10.53 7.73
C LEU A 52 4.07 -9.58 7.51
N ILE A 53 3.96 -8.58 8.38
CA ILE A 53 2.95 -7.52 8.30
C ILE A 53 3.69 -6.21 8.48
N ASP A 54 3.38 -5.25 7.62
CA ASP A 54 3.93 -3.89 7.73
C ASP A 54 2.90 -2.86 7.24
N ASN A 55 3.11 -1.60 7.62
CA ASN A 55 2.24 -0.50 7.28
C ASN A 55 3.01 0.82 7.13
N LEU A 56 2.62 1.62 6.15
CA LEU A 56 3.23 2.93 5.87
C LEU A 56 2.18 4.04 5.86
N ALA A 57 2.38 5.09 6.67
CA ALA A 57 1.55 6.29 6.61
C ALA A 57 2.02 7.18 5.45
N ALA A 58 1.09 7.68 4.64
CA ALA A 58 1.38 8.52 3.49
C ALA A 58 0.27 9.56 3.24
N VAL A 59 0.51 10.45 2.29
CA VAL A 59 -0.47 11.45 1.83
C VAL A 59 -0.58 11.35 0.31
N ILE A 60 -1.79 11.21 -0.21
CA ILE A 60 -2.07 11.32 -1.65
C ILE A 60 -2.32 12.78 -1.97
N GLU A 61 -1.44 13.39 -2.75
CA GLU A 61 -1.59 14.76 -3.22
C GLU A 61 -2.46 14.82 -4.49
N PRO A 62 -3.20 15.92 -4.72
CA PRO A 62 -3.83 16.17 -6.01
C PRO A 62 -2.78 16.28 -7.11
N GLU A 63 -3.00 15.60 -8.24
CA GLU A 63 -2.16 15.83 -9.43
C GLU A 63 -2.23 17.33 -9.80
N GLY A 64 -1.09 18.02 -9.74
CA GLY A 64 -0.98 19.44 -10.12
C GLY A 64 -0.40 20.42 -9.08
N ARG A 65 0.23 19.96 -7.99
CA ARG A 65 1.05 20.83 -7.13
C ARG A 65 2.44 20.27 -6.80
N GLY A 66 3.10 19.67 -7.80
CA GLY A 66 4.56 19.60 -7.78
C GLY A 66 5.13 20.99 -8.11
N LYS A 67 5.89 21.57 -7.18
CA LYS A 67 6.94 22.54 -7.54
C LYS A 67 8.09 21.79 -8.19
#